data_AF-A0A522R7E9-F1
#
_entry.id   AF-A0A522R7E9-F1
#
_cell.length_a   1.000
_cell.length_b   1.000
_cell.length_c   1.000
_cell.angle_alpha   90.00
_cell.angle_beta   90.00
_cell.angle_gamma   90.00
#
_symmetry.space_group_name_H-M   'P 1'
#
loop_
_entity.id
_entity.type
_entity.pdbx_description
1 polymer ?
#
loop_
_entity_poly.entity_id
_entity_poly.type
_entity_poly.pdbx_seq_one_letter_code
_entity_poly.pdbx_strand_id
1 'polypeptide(L)'
;MNAAEAKARLNALNIAIATAVQFIDQERDTIDRFFEEKASMESIGPILDPTLFNSTERRETEDLLAPVYMAAREFVDTYNRQAALARDALAKVRS
;
A
#
# COMPACT_ATOMS: atom_id res chain seq x y z
N MET A 1 -13.70 -29.86 3.69
CA MET A 1 -12.42 -29.45 3.11
C MET A 1 -11.35 -30.42 3.56
N ASN A 2 -10.70 -31.12 2.64
CA ASN A 2 -9.62 -32.06 3.00
C ASN A 2 -8.25 -31.36 3.04
N ALA A 3 -7.21 -32.03 3.54
CA ALA A 3 -5.88 -31.44 3.71
C ALA A 3 -5.26 -30.97 2.38
N ALA A 4 -5.48 -31.70 1.29
CA ALA A 4 -4.96 -31.33 -0.03
C ALA A 4 -5.64 -30.07 -0.57
N GLU A 5 -6.96 -29.97 -0.41
CA GLU A 5 -7.76 -28.81 -0.78
C GLU A 5 -7.37 -27.57 0.03
N ALA A 6 -7.19 -27.71 1.35
CA ALA A 6 -6.71 -26.63 2.21
C ALA A 6 -5.35 -26.08 1.75
N LYS A 7 -4.41 -26.98 1.44
CA LYS A 7 -3.09 -26.61 0.90
C LYS A 7 -3.19 -25.88 -0.43
N ALA A 8 -4.04 -26.36 -1.34
CA ALA A 8 -4.26 -25.71 -2.64
C ALA A 8 -4.83 -24.29 -2.47
N ARG A 9 -5.81 -24.10 -1.58
CA ARG A 9 -6.40 -22.78 -1.30
C ARG A 9 -5.41 -21.82 -0.67
N LEU A 10 -4.58 -22.29 0.26
CA LEU A 10 -3.51 -21.46 0.84
C LEU A 10 -2.48 -21.05 -0.22
N ASN A 11 -2.11 -21.94 -1.14
CA ASN A 11 -1.21 -21.59 -2.23
C ASN A 11 -1.84 -20.55 -3.18
N ALA A 12 -3.11 -20.72 -3.53
CA ALA A 12 -3.84 -19.75 -4.34
C ALA A 12 -3.92 -18.37 -3.67
N LEU A 13 -4.15 -18.35 -2.35
CA LEU A 13 -4.16 -17.12 -1.55
C LEU A 13 -2.77 -16.43 -1.56
N ASN A 14 -1.69 -17.19 -1.38
CA ASN A 14 -0.33 -16.64 -1.43
C ASN A 14 -0.02 -16.01 -2.80
N ILE A 15 -0.45 -16.65 -3.88
CA ILE A 15 -0.32 -16.11 -5.24
C ILE A 15 -1.12 -14.81 -5.36
N ALA A 16 -2.38 -14.79 -4.92
CA ALA A 16 -3.21 -13.58 -4.97
C ALA A 16 -2.59 -12.41 -4.20
N ILE A 17 -2.06 -12.67 -3.00
CA ILE A 17 -1.35 -11.68 -2.18
C ILE A 17 -0.12 -11.16 -2.91
N ALA A 18 0.72 -12.06 -3.45
CA ALA A 18 1.93 -11.68 -4.18
C ALA A 18 1.61 -10.81 -5.41
N THR A 19 0.59 -11.19 -6.16
CA THR A 19 0.12 -10.42 -7.32
C THR A 19 -0.41 -9.05 -6.91
N ALA A 20 -1.20 -8.96 -5.84
CA ALA A 20 -1.70 -7.68 -5.33
C ALA A 20 -0.54 -6.75 -4.92
N VAL A 21 0.46 -7.27 -4.22
CA VAL A 21 1.67 -6.52 -3.86
C VAL A 21 2.38 -6.01 -5.10
N GLN A 22 2.56 -6.83 -6.14
CA GLN A 22 3.22 -6.41 -7.38
C GLN A 22 2.49 -5.23 -8.05
N PHE A 23 1.15 -5.26 -8.10
CA PHE A 23 0.38 -4.16 -8.68
C PHE A 23 0.46 -2.88 -7.84
N ILE A 24 0.42 -2.99 -6.52
CA ILE A 24 0.54 -1.82 -5.63
C ILE A 24 1.93 -1.21 -5.72
N ASP A 25 2.97 -2.05 -5.76
CA ASP A 25 4.37 -1.61 -5.81
C ASP A 25 4.71 -0.87 -7.11
N GLN A 26 4.06 -1.23 -8.23
CA GLN A 26 4.16 -0.49 -9.50
C GLN A 26 3.66 0.95 -9.41
N GLU A 27 2.75 1.23 -8.48
CA GLU A 27 2.16 2.56 -8.26
C GLU A 27 2.78 3.30 -7.07
N ARG A 28 3.90 2.81 -6.52
CA ARG A 28 4.54 3.37 -5.33
C ARG A 28 4.88 4.86 -5.49
N ASP A 29 5.46 5.23 -6.63
CA ASP A 29 5.81 6.64 -6.93
C ASP A 29 4.55 7.53 -7.02
N THR A 30 3.42 6.98 -7.45
CA THR A 30 2.14 7.70 -7.51
C THR A 30 1.60 7.91 -6.09
N ILE A 31 1.66 6.88 -5.25
CA ILE A 31 1.23 6.96 -3.84
C ILE A 31 2.13 7.94 -3.06
N ASP A 32 3.45 7.90 -3.27
CA ASP A 32 4.38 8.79 -2.58
C ASP A 32 4.13 10.26 -2.97
N ARG A 33 3.92 10.56 -4.26
CA ARG A 33 3.54 11.89 -4.73
C ARG A 33 2.22 12.38 -4.12
N PHE A 34 1.23 11.51 -3.97
CA PHE A 34 -0.03 11.88 -3.30
C PHE A 34 0.22 12.39 -1.87
N PHE A 35 1.09 11.73 -1.09
CA PHE A 35 1.40 12.16 0.27
C PHE A 35 2.24 13.45 0.32
N GLU A 36 3.13 13.65 -0.66
CA GLU A 36 3.88 14.91 -0.81
C GLU A 36 2.93 16.10 -1.08
N GLU A 37 1.98 15.92 -2.02
CA GLU A 37 0.97 16.94 -2.35
C GLU A 37 0.07 17.26 -1.15
N LYS A 38 -0.42 16.23 -0.47
CA LYS A 38 -1.26 16.39 0.74
C LYS A 38 -0.52 17.18 1.83
N ALA A 39 0.75 16.87 2.09
CA ALA A 39 1.55 17.60 3.07
C ALA A 39 1.78 19.07 2.67
N SER A 40 1.99 19.33 1.37
CA SER A 40 2.12 20.71 0.85
C SER A 40 0.84 21.52 1.09
N MET A 41 -0.34 20.93 0.91
CA MET A 41 -1.63 21.60 1.10
C MET A 41 -1.92 21.95 2.58
N GLU A 42 -1.41 21.16 3.52
CA GLU A 42 -1.53 21.45 4.97
C GLU A 42 -0.59 22.59 5.41
N SER A 43 0.50 22.84 4.68
CA SER A 43 1.53 23.84 5.05
C SER A 43 1.21 25.28 4.64
N ILE A 44 0.41 25.48 3.59
CA ILE A 44 0.05 26.82 3.09
C ILE A 44 -1.20 27.29 3.85
N GLY A 45 -1.01 28.17 4.84
CA GLY A 45 -2.05 28.75 5.70
C GLY A 45 -3.15 29.55 4.98
N PRO A 46 -4.11 30.15 5.73
CA PRO A 46 -5.46 30.47 5.27
C PRO A 46 -5.48 31.74 4.41
N ILE A 47 -5.12 31.63 3.14
CA ILE A 47 -5.49 32.63 2.14
C ILE A 47 -6.74 32.11 1.46
N LEU A 48 -7.89 32.64 1.87
CA LEU A 48 -9.21 32.31 1.35
C LEU A 48 -9.33 32.76 -0.13
N ASP A 49 -8.85 31.92 -1.05
CA ASP A 49 -9.06 32.05 -2.50
C ASP A 49 -10.35 31.30 -2.90
N PRO A 50 -11.23 31.86 -3.74
CA PRO A 50 -12.45 31.20 -4.20
C PRO A 50 -12.24 29.88 -4.97
N THR A 51 -11.01 29.53 -5.37
CA THR A 51 -10.63 28.17 -5.83
C THR A 51 -10.67 27.12 -4.70
N LEU A 52 -10.82 27.53 -3.44
CA LEU A 52 -10.86 26.65 -2.29
C LEU A 52 -12.07 25.72 -2.22
N PHE A 53 -13.19 25.99 -2.90
CA PHE A 53 -14.31 25.03 -2.96
C PHE A 53 -13.90 23.72 -3.64
N ASN A 54 -13.13 23.80 -4.73
CA ASN A 54 -12.47 22.63 -5.33
C ASN A 54 -11.43 22.03 -4.37
N SER A 55 -10.77 22.85 -3.54
CA SER A 55 -9.80 22.36 -2.56
C SER A 55 -10.46 21.63 -1.38
N THR A 56 -11.68 21.99 -0.98
CA THR A 56 -12.39 21.36 0.13
C THR A 56 -12.88 19.98 -0.30
N GLU A 57 -13.56 19.86 -1.44
CA GLU A 57 -13.96 18.55 -1.99
C GLU A 57 -12.73 17.66 -2.28
N ARG A 58 -11.64 18.26 -2.78
CA ARG A 58 -10.37 17.57 -2.97
C ARG A 58 -9.77 17.10 -1.64
N ARG A 59 -9.72 17.95 -0.60
CA ARG A 59 -9.23 17.58 0.75
C ARG A 59 -10.08 16.48 1.37
N GLU A 60 -11.40 16.57 1.28
CA GLU A 60 -12.30 15.54 1.78
C GLU A 60 -12.06 14.20 1.07
N THR A 61 -11.88 14.24 -0.26
CA THR A 61 -11.53 13.04 -1.03
C THR A 61 -10.15 12.49 -0.65
N GLU A 62 -9.16 13.36 -0.49
CA GLU A 62 -7.81 13.00 -0.06
C GLU A 62 -7.81 12.40 1.35
N ASP A 63 -8.59 12.94 2.28
CA ASP A 63 -8.71 12.43 3.66
C ASP A 63 -9.39 11.06 3.70
N LEU A 64 -10.31 10.77 2.77
CA LEU A 64 -10.93 9.46 2.62
C LEU A 64 -9.97 8.42 2.00
N LEU A 65 -9.13 8.83 1.06
CA LEU A 65 -8.24 7.93 0.32
C LEU A 65 -6.88 7.73 1.00
N ALA A 66 -6.38 8.71 1.75
CA ALA A 66 -5.09 8.65 2.42
C ALA A 66 -4.93 7.41 3.32
N PRO A 67 -5.92 7.02 4.15
CA PRO A 67 -5.82 5.78 4.94
C PRO A 67 -5.71 4.53 4.08
N VAL A 68 -6.38 4.49 2.92
CA VAL A 68 -6.33 3.36 1.98
C VAL A 68 -4.94 3.24 1.37
N TYR A 69 -4.36 4.35 0.91
CA TYR A 69 -3.02 4.36 0.33
C TYR A 69 -1.93 4.08 1.38
N MET A 70 -2.11 4.56 2.61
CA MET A 70 -1.23 4.23 3.72
C MET A 70 -1.25 2.72 4.02
N ALA A 71 -2.44 2.12 4.11
CA ALA A 71 -2.58 0.67 4.32
C ALA A 71 -1.96 -0.14 3.16
N ALA A 72 -2.08 0.36 1.92
CA ALA A 72 -1.44 -0.26 0.76
C ALA A 72 0.10 -0.27 0.87
N ARG A 73 0.72 0.84 1.32
CA ARG A 73 2.17 0.89 1.59
C ARG A 73 2.57 -0.09 2.68
N GLU A 74 1.87 -0.07 3.82
CA GLU A 74 2.16 -0.95 4.95
C GLU A 74 2.04 -2.44 4.59
N PHE A 75 1.08 -2.77 3.72
CA PHE A 75 0.89 -4.12 3.19
C PHE A 75 2.08 -4.57 2.35
N VAL A 76 2.55 -3.74 1.41
CA VAL A 76 3.74 -4.02 0.58
C VAL A 76 4.99 -4.17 1.45
N ASP A 77 5.22 -3.25 2.38
CA ASP A 77 6.39 -3.28 3.27
C ASP A 77 6.38 -4.54 4.15
N THR A 78 5.21 -4.91 4.67
CA THR A 78 5.04 -6.14 5.45
C THR A 78 5.33 -7.37 4.62
N TYR A 79 4.80 -7.44 3.40
CA TYR A 79 5.05 -8.57 2.50
C TYR A 79 6.55 -8.70 2.18
N ASN A 80 7.19 -7.61 1.76
CA ASN A 80 8.61 -7.60 1.38
C ASN A 80 9.52 -8.00 2.54
N ARG A 81 9.24 -7.51 3.75
CA ARG A 81 9.95 -7.91 4.98
C ARG A 81 9.82 -9.41 5.25
N GLN A 82 8.61 -9.96 5.18
CA GLN A 82 8.40 -11.39 5.41
C GLN A 82 9.05 -12.25 4.32
N ALA A 83 8.99 -11.82 3.05
CA ALA A 83 9.65 -12.49 1.94
C ALA A 83 11.18 -12.50 2.10
N ALA A 84 11.77 -11.41 2.60
CA ALA A 84 13.20 -11.37 2.94
C ALA A 84 13.56 -12.37 4.05
N LEU A 85 12.82 -12.35 5.16
CA LEU A 85 13.04 -13.29 6.28
C LEU A 85 12.90 -14.75 5.85
N ALA A 86 11.92 -15.07 5.01
CA ALA A 86 11.72 -16.40 4.47
C ALA A 86 12.88 -16.85 3.58
N ARG A 87 13.41 -15.96 2.72
CA ARG A 87 14.61 -16.23 1.90
C ARG A 87 15.83 -16.53 2.77
N ASP A 88 16.07 -15.73 3.79
CA ASP A 88 17.21 -15.90 4.70
C ASP A 88 17.11 -17.22 5.49
N ALA A 89 15.92 -17.56 5.97
CA ALA A 89 15.68 -18.83 6.66
C ALA A 89 15.94 -20.03 5.73
N LEU A 90 15.48 -19.96 4.48
CA LEU A 90 15.70 -21.02 3.49
C LEU A 90 17.18 -21.17 3.11
N ALA A 91 17.93 -20.07 3.04
CA ALA A 91 19.37 -20.10 2.77
C ALA A 91 20.13 -20.86 3.87
N LYS A 92 19.80 -20.60 5.14
CA LYS A 92 20.42 -21.28 6.31
C LYS A 92 20.15 -22.78 6.39
N VAL A 93 19.04 -23.24 5.84
CA VAL A 93 18.70 -24.69 5.81
C VAL A 93 19.43 -25.40 4.66
N ARG A 94 19.84 -24.67 3.62
CA ARG A 94 20.51 -25.22 2.43
C ARG A 94 22.04 -25.17 2.50
N SER A 95 22.61 -24.33 3.35
CA SER A 95 24.04 -24.26 3.68
C SER A 95 24.43 -25.30 4.73
#